data_AF-A0A6A5HJ17-F1
#
_entry.id   AF-A0A6A5HJ17-F1
#
_cell.length_a   1.000
_cell.length_b   1.000
_cell.length_c   1.000
_cell.angle_alpha   90.00
_cell.angle_beta   90.00
_cell.angle_gamma   90.00
#
_symmetry.space_group_name_H-M   'P 1'
#
loop_
_entity.id
_entity.type
_entity.pdbx_description
1 polymer ?
#
loop_
_entity_poly.entity_id
_entity_poly.type
_entity_poly.pdbx_seq_one_letter_code
_entity_poly.pdbx_strand_id
1 'polypeptide(L)'
;MTGFDDEDSSGNKENDDIVLKVKEEKFEVDKKFLAENSTYFNNLFFKSSDESGKTEIELEDADPQEFKNFLKVLHEEEPIDDETVEEILKLADKYDSKNALKRCEEFLIDKSAKPLKMKFNAAIQYKLNKLKKKCMSNMESKEDIQEIAEEDARHFNASVWKELLQKALSLD
;
A
#
# COMPACT_ATOMS: atom_id res chain seq x y z
N MET A 1 43.42 -38.17 -23.12
CA MET A 1 42.49 -38.03 -21.98
C MET A 1 43.16 -37.13 -20.96
N THR A 2 43.06 -35.82 -21.16
CA THR A 2 43.46 -34.71 -20.28
C THR A 2 43.27 -33.44 -21.12
N GLY A 3 42.60 -32.37 -20.72
CA GLY A 3 41.78 -32.10 -19.56
C GLY A 3 40.56 -31.31 -20.03
N PHE A 4 39.47 -31.38 -19.28
CA PHE A 4 38.37 -30.45 -19.44
C PHE A 4 38.79 -29.15 -18.76
N ASP A 5 38.77 -28.06 -19.52
CA ASP A 5 38.78 -26.71 -19.00
C ASP A 5 37.47 -26.54 -18.22
N ASP A 6 37.56 -26.52 -16.88
CA ASP A 6 36.46 -26.04 -16.05
C ASP A 6 36.39 -24.52 -16.26
N GLU A 7 35.44 -24.10 -17.11
CA GLU A 7 35.02 -22.71 -17.23
C GLU A 7 34.60 -22.21 -15.85
N ASP A 8 35.37 -21.24 -15.34
CA ASP A 8 34.99 -20.34 -14.26
C ASP A 8 33.67 -19.64 -14.66
N SER A 9 32.54 -20.26 -14.32
CA SER A 9 31.26 -19.58 -14.26
C SER A 9 31.28 -18.69 -13.02
N SER A 10 31.93 -17.54 -13.19
CA SER A 10 31.80 -16.39 -12.31
C SER A 10 30.34 -15.94 -12.34
N GLY A 11 29.51 -16.61 -11.55
CA GLY A 11 28.18 -16.14 -11.21
C GLY A 11 28.34 -14.74 -10.64
N ASN A 12 27.96 -13.75 -11.44
CA ASN A 12 27.89 -12.36 -11.02
C ASN A 12 26.97 -12.33 -9.81
N LYS A 13 27.54 -12.22 -8.59
CA LYS A 13 26.75 -11.93 -7.39
C LYS A 13 26.27 -10.50 -7.56
N GLU A 14 25.21 -10.33 -8.34
CA GLU A 14 24.45 -9.10 -8.35
C GLU A 14 24.10 -8.80 -6.90
N ASN A 15 24.54 -7.65 -6.42
CA ASN A 15 24.28 -7.26 -5.03
C ASN A 15 22.76 -7.16 -4.89
N ASP A 16 22.18 -8.10 -4.13
CA ASP A 16 20.75 -8.16 -3.86
C ASP A 16 20.33 -6.97 -2.97
N ASP A 17 21.28 -6.33 -2.28
CA ASP A 17 21.06 -5.11 -1.50
C ASP A 17 21.10 -3.84 -2.36
N ILE A 18 20.26 -2.87 -2.01
CA ILE A 18 20.24 -1.52 -2.57
C ILE A 18 19.96 -0.48 -1.48
N VAL A 19 20.51 0.72 -1.65
CA VAL A 19 20.18 1.87 -0.81
C VAL A 19 19.04 2.67 -1.45
N LEU A 20 17.91 2.76 -0.75
CA LEU A 20 16.84 3.70 -1.09
C LEU A 20 17.03 4.97 -0.26
N LYS A 21 17.20 6.11 -0.94
CA LYS A 21 17.32 7.42 -0.30
C LYS A 21 15.96 8.10 -0.30
N VAL A 22 15.44 8.42 0.88
CA VAL A 22 14.20 9.17 1.07
C VAL A 22 14.54 10.47 1.78
N LYS A 23 14.43 11.60 1.08
CA LYS A 23 14.96 12.90 1.55
C LYS A 23 16.44 12.78 1.96
N GLU A 24 16.75 13.00 3.24
CA GLU A 24 18.12 12.91 3.78
C GLU A 24 18.45 11.55 4.42
N GLU A 25 17.48 10.63 4.49
CA GLU A 25 17.64 9.32 5.11
C GLU A 25 17.91 8.22 4.07
N LYS A 26 18.66 7.20 4.49
CA LYS A 26 19.06 6.06 3.67
C LYS A 26 18.56 4.76 4.27
N PHE A 27 17.98 3.92 3.43
CA PHE A 27 17.41 2.62 3.78
C PHE A 27 18.09 1.54 2.97
N GLU A 28 18.84 0.66 3.62
CA GLU A 28 19.37 -0.55 2.99
C GLU A 28 18.26 -1.60 2.94
N VAL A 29 17.94 -2.09 1.74
CA VAL A 29 16.87 -3.06 1.50
C VAL A 29 17.30 -4.14 0.52
N ASP A 30 16.73 -5.33 0.68
CA ASP A 30 16.86 -6.41 -0.30
C ASP A 30 15.92 -6.17 -1.49
N LYS A 31 16.48 -6.12 -2.70
CA LYS A 31 15.77 -5.87 -3.95
C LYS A 31 14.69 -6.91 -4.22
N LYS A 32 14.98 -8.19 -3.98
CA LYS A 32 14.06 -9.29 -4.29
C LYS A 32 12.87 -9.24 -3.34
N PHE A 33 13.13 -9.12 -2.05
CA PHE A 33 12.10 -8.96 -1.02
C PHE A 33 11.16 -7.81 -1.35
N LEU A 34 11.72 -6.63 -1.66
CA LEU A 34 10.89 -5.46 -1.90
C LEU A 34 10.15 -5.56 -3.25
N ALA A 35 10.75 -6.18 -4.27
CA ALA A 35 10.09 -6.47 -5.54
C ALA A 35 8.95 -7.50 -5.42
N GLU A 36 9.12 -8.52 -4.57
CA GLU A 36 8.07 -9.51 -4.28
C GLU A 36 6.86 -8.86 -3.59
N ASN A 37 7.11 -7.84 -2.77
CA ASN A 37 6.07 -7.13 -2.02
C ASN A 37 5.51 -5.89 -2.74
N SER A 38 6.11 -5.45 -3.84
CA SER A 38 5.73 -4.24 -4.56
C SER A 38 6.03 -4.35 -6.05
N THR A 39 4.98 -4.21 -6.87
CA THR A 39 5.14 -4.22 -8.32
C THR A 39 5.91 -2.98 -8.81
N TYR A 40 5.76 -1.85 -8.11
CA TYR A 40 6.55 -0.64 -8.37
C TYR A 40 8.05 -0.93 -8.24
N PHE A 41 8.49 -1.48 -7.10
CA PHE A 41 9.90 -1.77 -6.85
C PHE A 41 10.42 -2.89 -7.75
N ASN A 42 9.60 -3.89 -8.07
CA ASN A 42 9.97 -4.89 -9.07
C ASN A 42 10.29 -4.27 -10.44
N ASN A 43 9.46 -3.32 -10.88
CA ASN A 43 9.71 -2.63 -12.15
C ASN A 43 10.92 -1.70 -12.04
N LEU A 44 11.08 -1.01 -10.91
CA LEU A 44 12.20 -0.11 -10.64
C LEU A 44 13.54 -0.84 -10.70
N PHE A 45 13.66 -2.01 -10.05
CA PHE A 45 14.92 -2.73 -9.95
C PHE A 45 15.24 -3.60 -11.16
N PHE A 46 14.23 -4.25 -11.76
CA PHE A 46 14.45 -5.34 -12.72
C PHE A 46 13.93 -5.05 -14.13
N LYS A 47 13.18 -3.95 -14.35
CA LYS A 47 12.65 -3.60 -15.67
C LYS A 47 13.09 -2.22 -16.17
N SER A 48 13.47 -1.31 -15.27
CA SER A 48 14.02 -0.01 -15.65
C SER A 48 15.47 -0.16 -16.07
N SER A 49 15.79 0.14 -17.33
CA SER A 49 17.17 0.13 -17.84
C SER A 49 18.06 1.16 -17.15
N ASP A 50 17.48 2.29 -16.73
CA ASP A 50 18.22 3.43 -16.21
C ASP A 50 18.67 3.25 -14.75
N GLU A 51 18.01 2.33 -14.04
CA GLU A 51 18.33 1.96 -12.65
C GLU A 51 19.15 0.68 -12.56
N SER A 52 19.33 -0.04 -13.68
CA SER A 52 20.11 -1.26 -13.74
C SER A 52 21.59 -0.94 -13.47
N GLY A 53 22.10 -1.41 -12.33
CA GLY A 53 23.47 -1.19 -11.89
C GLY A 53 23.69 -0.07 -10.86
N LYS A 54 22.64 0.68 -10.46
CA LYS A 54 22.77 1.63 -9.35
C LYS A 54 22.82 0.90 -8.00
N THR A 55 23.63 1.43 -7.10
CA THR A 55 23.70 1.01 -5.69
C THR A 55 22.84 1.87 -4.78
N GLU A 56 22.41 3.05 -5.26
CA GLU A 56 21.55 4.00 -4.54
C GLU A 56 20.50 4.58 -5.50
N ILE A 57 19.24 4.62 -5.05
CA ILE A 57 18.11 5.20 -5.79
C ILE A 57 17.36 6.18 -4.88
N GLU A 58 17.07 7.37 -5.37
CA GLU A 58 16.28 8.37 -4.65
C GLU A 58 14.78 8.18 -4.90
N LEU A 59 13.99 8.14 -3.83
CA LEU A 59 12.54 8.07 -3.89
C LEU A 59 11.95 9.45 -3.60
N GLU A 60 11.33 10.04 -4.61
CA GLU A 60 10.65 11.33 -4.50
C GLU A 60 9.32 11.19 -3.75
N ASP A 61 8.89 12.27 -3.10
CA ASP A 61 7.57 12.42 -2.45
C ASP A 61 7.22 11.38 -1.38
N ALA A 62 8.21 10.85 -0.65
CA ALA A 62 7.98 10.00 0.52
C ALA A 62 8.51 10.67 1.79
N ASP A 63 7.82 10.44 2.90
CA ASP A 63 8.34 10.82 4.21
C ASP A 63 9.22 9.69 4.77
N PRO A 64 10.41 9.98 5.32
CA PRO A 64 11.30 8.95 5.84
C PRO A 64 10.68 8.10 6.95
N GLN A 65 9.89 8.71 7.85
CA GLN A 65 9.29 8.00 8.97
C GLN A 65 8.14 7.11 8.49
N GLU A 66 7.28 7.62 7.61
CA GLU A 66 6.23 6.83 6.96
C GLU A 66 6.85 5.64 6.20
N PHE A 67 7.94 5.87 5.46
CA PHE A 67 8.61 4.82 4.68
C PHE A 67 9.24 3.75 5.56
N LYS A 68 9.86 4.15 6.68
CA LYS A 68 10.39 3.21 7.67
C LYS A 68 9.30 2.32 8.24
N ASN A 69 8.15 2.88 8.61
CA ASN A 69 7.02 2.12 9.14
C ASN A 69 6.47 1.15 8.07
N PHE A 70 6.39 1.61 6.82
CA PHE A 70 6.02 0.74 5.70
C PHE A 70 6.94 -0.47 5.54
N LEU A 71 8.27 -0.27 5.60
CA LEU A 71 9.22 -1.37 5.55
C LEU A 71 9.02 -2.36 6.70
N LYS A 72 8.87 -1.88 7.94
CA LYS A 72 8.62 -2.75 9.10
C LYS A 72 7.33 -3.54 8.97
N VAL A 73 6.27 -2.94 8.42
CA VAL A 73 5.01 -3.65 8.15
C VAL A 73 5.21 -4.74 7.10
N LEU A 74 5.96 -4.47 6.02
CA LEU A 74 6.29 -5.46 5.00
C LEU A 74 7.09 -6.63 5.59
N HIS A 75 8.06 -6.35 6.47
CA HIS A 75 8.84 -7.36 7.18
C HIS A 75 8.08 -8.06 8.32
N GLU A 76 6.83 -7.67 8.58
CA GLU A 76 6.01 -8.17 9.69
C GLU A 76 6.63 -7.92 11.08
N GLU A 77 7.52 -6.94 11.19
CA GLU A 77 8.16 -6.54 12.45
C GLU A 77 7.23 -5.70 13.33
N GLU A 78 6.36 -4.89 12.71
CA GLU A 78 5.37 -4.08 13.41
C GLU A 78 3.95 -4.34 12.86
N PRO A 79 2.94 -4.39 13.75
CA PRO A 79 1.55 -4.53 13.34
C PRO A 79 1.03 -3.22 12.73
N ILE A 80 -0.04 -3.33 11.94
CA ILE A 80 -0.84 -2.18 11.52
C ILE A 80 -1.82 -1.85 12.65
N ASP A 81 -1.92 -0.57 13.00
CA ASP A 81 -2.83 -0.03 14.01
C ASP A 81 -3.54 1.26 13.52
N ASP A 82 -4.35 1.88 14.38
CA ASP A 82 -5.12 3.08 14.02
C ASP A 82 -4.24 4.33 13.81
N GLU A 83 -3.00 4.34 14.32
CA GLU A 83 -2.06 5.44 14.14
C GLU A 83 -1.35 5.31 12.79
N THR A 84 -1.02 4.09 12.38
CA THR A 84 -0.21 3.79 11.19
C THR A 84 -1.04 3.45 9.95
N VAL A 85 -2.28 2.96 10.06
CA VAL A 85 -3.01 2.43 8.89
C VAL A 85 -3.17 3.43 7.73
N GLU A 86 -3.29 4.73 8.01
CA GLU A 86 -3.45 5.75 6.97
C GLU A 86 -2.16 5.98 6.16
N GLU A 87 -1.00 6.04 6.83
CA GLU A 87 0.30 6.17 6.15
C GLU A 87 0.63 4.89 5.36
N ILE A 88 0.33 3.71 5.91
CA ILE A 88 0.59 2.44 5.25
C ILE A 88 -0.31 2.29 4.02
N LEU A 89 -1.59 2.69 4.09
CA LEU A 89 -2.47 2.69 2.91
C LEU A 89 -1.94 3.58 1.79
N LYS A 90 -1.51 4.80 2.13
CA LYS A 90 -0.95 5.76 1.17
C LYS A 90 0.29 5.20 0.48
N LEU A 91 1.24 4.64 1.23
CA LEU A 91 2.47 4.08 0.68
C LEU A 91 2.24 2.77 -0.07
N ALA A 92 1.31 1.94 0.41
CA ALA A 92 0.95 0.69 -0.26
C ALA A 92 0.28 0.95 -1.62
N ASP A 93 -0.57 1.98 -1.74
CA ASP A 93 -1.11 2.41 -3.04
C ASP A 93 -0.02 3.02 -3.92
N LYS A 94 0.81 3.94 -3.38
CA LYS A 94 1.91 4.59 -4.10
C LYS A 94 2.90 3.59 -4.69
N TYR A 95 3.28 2.57 -3.93
CA TYR A 95 4.25 1.56 -4.34
C TYR A 95 3.59 0.26 -4.86
N ASP A 96 2.29 0.25 -5.16
CA ASP A 96 1.57 -0.93 -5.66
C ASP A 96 1.87 -2.22 -4.85
N SER A 97 1.75 -2.11 -3.53
CA SER A 97 1.90 -3.22 -2.57
C SER A 97 0.54 -3.79 -2.18
N LYS A 98 0.07 -4.76 -2.99
CA LYS A 98 -1.26 -5.37 -2.83
C LYS A 98 -1.43 -6.12 -1.51
N ASN A 99 -0.37 -6.75 -1.02
CA ASN A 99 -0.41 -7.46 0.26
C ASN A 99 -0.53 -6.48 1.44
N ALA A 100 0.17 -5.36 1.41
CA ALA A 100 0.03 -4.31 2.43
C ALA A 100 -1.39 -3.70 2.40
N LEU A 101 -1.92 -3.35 1.22
CA LEU A 101 -3.31 -2.88 1.08
C LEU A 101 -4.32 -3.88 1.65
N LYS A 102 -4.15 -5.17 1.37
CA LYS A 102 -5.01 -6.23 1.91
C LYS A 102 -4.94 -6.31 3.44
N ARG A 103 -3.75 -6.22 4.03
CA ARG A 103 -3.59 -6.24 5.50
C ARG A 103 -4.20 -4.99 6.16
N CYS A 104 -4.06 -3.82 5.53
CA CYS A 104 -4.78 -2.61 5.97
C CYS A 104 -6.30 -2.78 5.88
N GLU A 105 -6.81 -3.35 4.79
CA GLU A 105 -8.23 -3.62 4.61
C GLU A 105 -8.78 -4.54 5.73
N GLU A 106 -8.07 -5.64 6.02
CA GLU A 106 -8.43 -6.57 7.08
C GLU A 106 -8.39 -5.91 8.46
N PHE A 107 -7.36 -5.11 8.76
CA PHE A 107 -7.29 -4.35 10.00
C PHE A 107 -8.47 -3.38 10.17
N LEU A 108 -8.82 -2.61 9.12
CA LEU A 108 -9.91 -1.65 9.16
C LEU A 108 -11.28 -2.31 9.37
N ILE A 109 -11.46 -3.53 8.86
CA ILE A 109 -12.68 -4.32 9.04
C ILE A 109 -12.76 -4.89 10.45
N ASP A 110 -11.69 -5.53 10.93
CA ASP A 110 -11.76 -6.44 12.08
C ASP A 110 -11.36 -5.80 13.42
N LYS A 111 -10.47 -4.80 13.40
CA LYS A 111 -9.76 -4.34 14.61
C LYS A 111 -9.81 -2.83 14.84
N SER A 112 -9.85 -2.05 13.77
CA SER A 112 -9.78 -0.59 13.85
C SER A 112 -10.96 0.03 14.58
N ALA A 113 -10.69 1.02 15.44
CA ALA A 113 -11.68 1.86 16.09
C ALA A 113 -11.99 3.16 15.30
N LYS A 114 -11.44 3.32 14.08
CA LYS A 114 -11.69 4.52 13.26
C LYS A 114 -13.18 4.69 12.94
N PRO A 115 -13.66 5.95 12.84
CA PRO A 115 -15.04 6.25 12.45
C PRO A 115 -15.43 5.64 11.11
N LEU A 116 -16.72 5.33 10.96
CA LEU A 116 -17.29 4.75 9.75
C LEU A 116 -16.98 5.59 8.51
N LYS A 117 -17.11 6.92 8.61
CA LYS A 117 -16.77 7.88 7.55
C LYS A 117 -15.34 7.73 7.07
N MET A 118 -14.37 7.68 7.98
CA MET A 118 -12.95 7.51 7.62
C MET A 118 -12.69 6.17 6.93
N LYS A 119 -13.27 5.09 7.46
CA LYS A 119 -13.16 3.75 6.85
C LYS A 119 -13.78 3.71 5.45
N PHE A 120 -14.93 4.36 5.26
CA PHE A 120 -15.60 4.44 3.96
C PHE A 120 -14.78 5.25 2.95
N ASN A 121 -14.26 6.41 3.35
CA ASN A 121 -13.41 7.25 2.50
C ASN A 121 -12.16 6.48 2.05
N ALA A 122 -11.47 5.81 2.98
CA ALA A 122 -10.33 4.95 2.68
C ALA A 122 -10.71 3.82 1.69
N ALA A 123 -11.88 3.21 1.89
CA ALA A 123 -12.35 2.15 1.00
C ALA A 123 -12.57 2.61 -0.44
N ILE A 124 -13.08 3.83 -0.62
CA ILE A 124 -13.27 4.41 -1.96
C ILE A 124 -11.93 4.84 -2.56
N GLN A 125 -11.11 5.58 -1.81
CA GLN A 125 -9.83 6.11 -2.26
C GLN A 125 -8.89 5.00 -2.73
N TYR A 126 -8.72 3.95 -1.92
CA TYR A 126 -7.79 2.85 -2.17
C TYR A 126 -8.46 1.62 -2.80
N LYS A 127 -9.72 1.76 -3.26
CA LYS A 127 -10.49 0.70 -3.96
C LYS A 127 -10.60 -0.61 -3.17
N LEU A 128 -10.75 -0.51 -1.84
CA LEU A 128 -10.86 -1.63 -0.90
C LEU A 128 -12.30 -2.14 -0.85
N ASN A 129 -12.62 -3.08 -1.76
CA ASN A 129 -14.00 -3.53 -1.99
C ASN A 129 -14.62 -4.28 -0.82
N LYS A 130 -13.84 -5.01 -0.01
CA LYS A 130 -14.40 -5.71 1.17
C LYS A 130 -14.72 -4.69 2.26
N LEU A 131 -13.84 -3.72 2.48
CA LEU A 131 -14.09 -2.66 3.46
C LEU A 131 -15.30 -1.81 3.05
N LYS A 132 -15.41 -1.44 1.76
CA LYS A 132 -16.59 -0.71 1.25
C LYS A 132 -17.89 -1.46 1.56
N LYS A 133 -17.94 -2.77 1.27
CA LYS A 133 -19.12 -3.61 1.55
C LYS A 133 -19.43 -3.66 3.05
N LYS A 134 -18.40 -3.79 3.89
CA LYS A 134 -18.56 -3.79 5.35
C LYS A 134 -19.08 -2.45 5.88
N CYS A 135 -18.57 -1.33 5.38
CA CYS A 135 -19.08 -0.01 5.73
C CYS A 135 -20.55 0.14 5.33
N MET A 136 -20.91 -0.24 4.09
CA MET A 136 -22.30 -0.19 3.61
C MET A 136 -23.26 -1.08 4.43
N SER A 137 -22.79 -2.24 4.92
CA SER A 137 -23.61 -3.08 5.80
C SER A 137 -23.80 -2.45 7.18
N ASN A 138 -22.78 -1.76 7.69
CA ASN A 138 -22.78 -1.15 9.03
C ASN A 138 -23.48 0.22 9.09
N MET A 139 -23.80 0.84 7.94
CA MET A 139 -24.70 2.01 7.90
C MET A 139 -26.11 1.54 8.25
N GLU A 140 -26.56 1.78 9.48
CA GLU A 140 -27.85 1.29 9.98
C GLU A 140 -28.86 2.44 10.17
N SER A 141 -28.39 3.69 10.12
CA SER A 141 -29.19 4.89 10.33
C SER A 141 -29.01 5.93 9.22
N LYS A 142 -29.95 6.88 9.12
CA LYS A 142 -29.86 7.98 8.16
C LYS A 142 -28.73 8.93 8.55
N GLU A 143 -28.43 9.04 9.84
CA GLU A 143 -27.35 9.81 10.43
C GLU A 143 -25.98 9.31 9.95
N ASP A 144 -25.76 7.99 9.90
CA ASP A 144 -24.50 7.40 9.38
C ASP A 144 -24.22 7.84 7.93
N ILE A 145 -25.28 7.91 7.12
CA ILE A 145 -25.18 8.31 5.71
C ILE A 145 -25.03 9.81 5.59
N GLN A 146 -25.72 10.59 6.44
CA GLN A 146 -25.59 12.04 6.48
C GLN A 146 -24.15 12.46 6.77
N GLU A 147 -23.48 11.83 7.75
CA GLU A 147 -22.09 12.13 8.09
C GLU A 147 -21.15 11.97 6.88
N ILE A 148 -21.38 10.92 6.07
CA ILE A 148 -20.62 10.65 4.85
C ILE A 148 -21.03 11.62 3.72
N ALA A 149 -22.30 11.99 3.65
CA ALA A 149 -22.83 12.89 2.63
C ALA A 149 -22.42 14.36 2.81
N GLU A 150 -21.82 14.72 3.95
CA GLU A 150 -21.19 16.02 4.17
C GLU A 150 -19.95 16.25 3.29
N GLU A 151 -19.36 15.20 2.72
CA GLU A 151 -18.24 15.32 1.80
C GLU A 151 -18.58 16.15 0.55
N ASP A 152 -17.58 16.79 -0.07
CA ASP A 152 -17.77 17.53 -1.32
C ASP A 152 -18.41 16.62 -2.38
N ALA A 153 -19.34 17.15 -3.18
CA ALA A 153 -20.04 16.36 -4.20
C ALA A 153 -19.09 15.69 -5.22
N ARG A 154 -17.87 16.19 -5.38
CA ARG A 154 -16.82 15.65 -6.24
C ARG A 154 -15.89 14.67 -5.52
N HIS A 155 -16.01 14.53 -4.20
CA HIS A 155 -15.21 13.62 -3.41
C HIS A 155 -15.43 12.17 -3.84
N PHE A 156 -16.70 11.79 -4.08
CA PHE A 156 -17.05 10.50 -4.66
C PHE A 156 -17.52 10.61 -6.11
N ASN A 157 -17.35 9.54 -6.87
CA ASN A 157 -17.94 9.45 -8.21
C ASN A 157 -19.45 9.15 -8.14
N ALA A 158 -20.14 9.36 -9.27
CA ALA A 158 -21.60 9.18 -9.34
C ALA A 158 -22.08 7.77 -8.96
N SER A 159 -21.27 6.72 -9.16
CA SER A 159 -21.64 5.35 -8.76
C SER A 159 -21.71 5.22 -7.25
N VAL A 160 -20.71 5.76 -6.54
CA VAL A 160 -20.66 5.72 -5.08
C VAL A 160 -21.82 6.53 -4.48
N TRP A 161 -22.08 7.72 -5.01
CA TRP A 161 -23.24 8.52 -4.59
C TRP A 161 -24.57 7.81 -4.83
N LYS A 162 -24.73 7.13 -5.97
CA LYS A 162 -25.91 6.32 -6.26
C LYS A 162 -26.08 5.20 -5.23
N GLU A 163 -25.00 4.51 -4.88
CA GLU A 163 -25.06 3.44 -3.88
C GLU A 163 -25.42 3.97 -2.48
N LEU A 164 -24.88 5.12 -2.07
CA LEU A 164 -25.25 5.78 -0.80
C LEU A 164 -26.73 6.19 -0.78
N LEU A 165 -27.23 6.75 -1.89
CA LEU A 165 -28.66 7.08 -2.02
C LEU A 165 -29.54 5.82 -1.94
N GLN A 166 -29.16 4.74 -2.64
CA GLN A 166 -29.88 3.47 -2.57
C GLN A 166 -29.89 2.91 -1.16
N LYS A 167 -28.75 3.00 -0.44
CA LYS A 167 -28.67 2.61 0.96
C LYS A 167 -29.61 3.45 1.82
N ALA A 168 -29.62 4.78 1.67
CA ALA A 168 -30.51 5.67 2.42
C ALA A 168 -32.01 5.36 2.19
N LEU A 169 -32.39 5.05 0.95
CA LEU A 169 -33.76 4.68 0.60
C LEU A 169 -34.17 3.31 1.13
N SER A 170 -33.22 2.47 1.52
CA SER A 170 -33.48 1.15 2.11
C SER A 170 -33.58 1.17 3.64
N LEU A 171 -33.27 2.30 4.28
CA LEU A 171 -33.40 2.48 5.72
C LEU A 171 -34.80 3.01 6.05
N ASP A 172 -35.47 2.34 6.98
CA ASP A 172 -36.80 2.72 7.48
C ASP A 172 -36.80 4.12 8.13
#